data_AF-A0A7W7B2L6-F1
#
_entry.id   AF-A0A7W7B2L6-F1
#
_cell.length_a   1.000
_cell.length_b   1.000
_cell.length_c   1.000
_cell.angle_alpha   90.00
_cell.angle_beta   90.00
_cell.angle_gamma   90.00
#
_symmetry.space_group_name_H-M   'P 1'
#
loop_
_entity.id
_entity.type
_entity.pdbx_description
1 polymer ?
#
loop_
_entity_poly.entity_id
_entity_poly.type
_entity_poly.pdbx_seq_one_letter_code
_entity_poly.pdbx_strand_id
1 'polypeptide(L)'
;MKTPYDRDSLLRRNELEDIRQALVAAETQLTSFANAIMDADAALRRSREARDAGPVFDVGPDAATRRFEIIRLTRELARLEDEIERLRAALLVKFEALRPIELASEDYRTHRS
;
A
#
# COMPACT_ATOMS: atom_id res chain seq x y z
N MET A 1 -24.04 -7.63 28.88
CA MET A 1 -24.26 -6.30 29.47
C MET A 1 -23.56 -5.26 28.61
N LYS A 2 -24.23 -4.16 28.21
CA LYS A 2 -23.59 -3.06 27.46
C LYS A 2 -22.75 -2.20 28.41
N THR A 3 -21.57 -1.76 27.98
CA THR A 3 -20.69 -0.85 28.72
C THR A 3 -20.81 0.58 28.17
N PRO A 4 -20.53 1.61 28.98
CA PRO A 4 -20.50 3.00 28.50
C PRO A 4 -19.42 3.24 27.42
N TYR A 5 -18.46 2.32 27.29
CA TYR A 5 -17.35 2.38 26.34
C TYR A 5 -17.65 1.70 25.00
N ASP A 6 -18.75 0.94 24.89
CA ASP A 6 -19.05 0.13 23.69
C ASP A 6 -19.16 1.00 22.42
N ARG A 7 -19.67 2.25 22.53
CA ARG A 7 -19.79 3.16 21.39
C ARG A 7 -18.43 3.67 20.91
N ASP A 8 -17.54 4.02 21.83
CA ASP A 8 -16.21 4.51 21.49
C ASP A 8 -15.31 3.37 20.99
N SER A 9 -15.41 2.19 21.61
CA SER A 9 -14.74 0.97 21.13
C SER A 9 -15.17 0.60 19.70
N LEU A 10 -16.46 0.67 19.39
CA LEU A 10 -16.95 0.42 18.02
C LEU A 10 -16.42 1.44 17.02
N LEU A 11 -16.42 2.73 17.36
CA LEU A 11 -15.89 3.78 16.50
C LEU A 11 -14.40 3.54 16.19
N ARG A 12 -13.59 3.27 17.22
CA ARG A 12 -12.15 3.02 17.08
C ARG A 12 -11.84 1.75 16.29
N ARG A 13 -12.65 0.70 16.43
CA ARG A 13 -12.54 -0.51 15.60
C ARG A 13 -12.85 -0.24 14.13
N ASN A 14 -13.85 0.59 13.85
CA ASN A 14 -14.15 1.00 12.47
C ASN A 14 -12.98 1.81 11.88
N GLU A 15 -12.43 2.78 12.62
CA GLU A 15 -11.25 3.54 12.19
C GLU A 15 -10.04 2.61 11.87
N LEU A 16 -9.83 1.56 12.68
CA LEU A 16 -8.78 0.56 12.44
C LEU A 16 -9.05 -0.26 11.17
N GLU A 17 -10.30 -0.67 10.96
CA GLU A 17 -10.68 -1.43 9.76
C GLU A 17 -10.53 -0.60 8.49
N ASP A 18 -10.89 0.69 8.52
CA ASP A 18 -10.69 1.61 7.40
C ASP A 18 -9.21 1.74 7.03
N ILE A 19 -8.33 1.90 8.03
CA ILE A 19 -6.87 1.96 7.83
C ILE A 19 -6.35 0.63 7.28
N ARG A 20 -6.86 -0.50 7.78
CA ARG A 20 -6.46 -1.83 7.30
C ARG A 20 -6.85 -2.03 5.84
N GLN A 21 -8.05 -1.61 5.45
CA GLN A 21 -8.50 -1.69 4.06
C GLN A 21 -7.66 -0.80 3.14
N ALA A 22 -7.34 0.42 3.58
CA ALA A 22 -6.45 1.32 2.85
C ALA A 22 -5.05 0.71 2.67
N LEU A 23 -4.50 0.07 3.71
CA LEU A 23 -3.19 -0.58 3.65
C LEU A 23 -3.18 -1.73 2.64
N VAL A 24 -4.19 -2.60 2.66
CA VAL A 24 -4.32 -3.71 1.70
C VAL A 24 -4.43 -3.18 0.26
N ALA A 25 -5.18 -2.11 0.05
CA ALA A 25 -5.29 -1.48 -1.27
C ALA A 25 -3.95 -0.92 -1.75
N ALA A 26 -3.20 -0.23 -0.88
CA ALA A 26 -1.88 0.31 -1.20
C ALA A 26 -0.86 -0.80 -1.50
N GLU A 27 -0.82 -1.88 -0.71
CA GLU A 27 0.07 -3.03 -0.95
C GLU A 27 -0.27 -3.74 -2.28
N THR A 28 -1.55 -3.82 -2.63
CA THR A 28 -2.00 -4.35 -3.93
C THR A 28 -1.51 -3.47 -5.09
N GLN A 29 -1.62 -2.14 -4.96
CA GLN A 29 -1.14 -1.20 -5.97
C GLN A 29 0.38 -1.25 -6.12
N LEU A 30 1.13 -1.35 -5.02
CA LEU A 30 2.59 -1.52 -5.02
C LEU A 30 3.00 -2.75 -5.81
N THR A 31 2.33 -3.89 -5.57
CA THR A 31 2.57 -5.13 -6.32
C THR A 31 2.29 -4.96 -7.82
N SER A 32 1.21 -4.27 -8.17
CA SER A 32 0.87 -3.98 -9.58
C SER A 32 1.94 -3.11 -10.27
N PHE A 33 2.43 -2.07 -9.61
CA PHE A 33 3.46 -1.19 -10.17
C PHE A 33 4.81 -1.87 -10.28
N ALA A 34 5.19 -2.70 -9.30
CA ALA A 34 6.40 -3.51 -9.38
C ALA A 34 6.37 -4.44 -10.61
N ASN A 35 5.25 -5.12 -10.85
CA ASN A 35 5.07 -5.96 -12.03
C ASN A 35 5.15 -5.14 -13.34
N ALA A 36 4.51 -3.98 -13.39
CA ALA A 36 4.57 -3.11 -14.56
C ALA A 36 6.00 -2.62 -14.87
N ILE A 37 6.81 -2.34 -13.85
CA ILE A 37 8.23 -1.99 -14.02
C ILE A 37 9.01 -3.18 -14.60
N MET A 38 8.80 -4.39 -14.07
CA MET A 38 9.44 -5.60 -14.58
C MET A 38 9.10 -5.86 -16.05
N ASP A 39 7.84 -5.68 -16.44
CA ASP A 39 7.38 -5.84 -17.81
C ASP A 39 7.98 -4.79 -18.75
N ALA A 40 8.03 -3.54 -18.31
CA ALA A 40 8.64 -2.45 -19.07
C ALA A 40 10.15 -2.67 -19.27
N ASP A 41 10.87 -3.14 -18.25
CA ASP A 41 12.29 -3.46 -18.35
C ASP A 41 12.54 -4.67 -19.26
N ALA A 42 11.74 -5.74 -19.15
CA ALA A 42 11.82 -6.89 -20.04
C ALA A 42 11.57 -6.51 -21.50
N ALA A 43 10.60 -5.63 -21.77
CA ALA A 43 10.35 -5.11 -23.11
C ALA A 43 11.52 -4.28 -23.64
N LEU A 44 12.16 -3.46 -22.78
CA LEU A 44 13.33 -2.68 -23.15
C LEU A 44 14.53 -3.58 -23.49
N ARG A 45 14.72 -4.71 -22.78
CA ARG A 45 15.78 -5.69 -23.10
C ARG A 45 15.53 -6.35 -24.45
N ARG A 46 14.32 -6.86 -24.69
CA ARG A 46 13.93 -7.45 -25.99
C ARG A 46 14.11 -6.47 -27.16
N SER A 47 13.77 -5.21 -26.94
CA SER A 47 13.98 -4.12 -27.90
C SER A 47 15.47 -3.90 -28.25
N ARG A 48 16.37 -4.00 -27.26
CA ARG A 48 17.83 -3.91 -27.48
C ARG A 48 18.35 -5.14 -28.23
N GLU A 49 17.96 -6.33 -27.80
CA GLU A 49 18.36 -7.59 -28.45
C GLU A 49 17.93 -7.63 -29.92
N ALA A 50 16.70 -7.16 -30.23
CA ALA A 50 16.21 -7.06 -31.60
C ALA A 50 17.00 -6.06 -32.45
N ARG A 51 17.46 -4.95 -31.86
CA ARG A 51 18.32 -3.97 -32.53
C ARG A 51 19.71 -4.54 -32.84
N ASP A 52 20.26 -5.37 -31.96
CA ASP A 52 21.57 -5.99 -32.16
C ASP A 52 21.53 -7.14 -33.20
N ALA A 53 20.34 -7.72 -33.47
CA ALA A 53 20.15 -8.89 -34.32
C ALA A 53 19.70 -8.60 -35.77
N GLY A 54 19.40 -7.36 -36.16
CA GLY A 54 18.80 -7.08 -37.49
C GLY A 54 18.82 -5.61 -37.93
N PRO A 55 18.42 -5.32 -39.20
CA PRO A 55 18.54 -3.98 -39.77
C PRO A 55 17.76 -2.96 -38.95
N VAL A 56 18.39 -1.81 -38.73
CA VAL A 56 17.99 -0.75 -37.80
C VAL A 56 16.56 -0.28 -38.05
N PHE A 57 15.58 -0.90 -37.38
CA PHE A 57 14.29 -0.27 -37.15
C PHE A 57 14.50 0.90 -36.18
N ASP A 58 13.76 2.00 -36.35
CA ASP A 58 13.84 3.16 -35.48
C ASP A 58 13.22 2.85 -34.10
N VAL A 59 13.99 2.18 -33.25
CA VAL A 59 13.58 1.78 -31.89
C VAL A 59 13.77 2.92 -30.88
N GLY A 60 14.29 4.07 -31.30
CA GLY A 60 14.61 5.21 -30.44
C GLY A 60 13.40 5.83 -29.70
N PRO A 61 12.27 6.11 -30.38
CA PRO A 61 11.09 6.70 -29.77
C PRO A 61 10.38 5.77 -28.78
N ASP A 62 10.29 4.47 -29.09
CA ASP A 62 9.67 3.46 -28.21
C ASP A 62 10.52 3.23 -26.96
N ALA A 63 11.84 3.14 -27.11
CA ALA A 63 12.76 3.00 -25.98
C ALA A 63 12.77 4.24 -25.06
N ALA A 64 12.64 5.45 -25.61
CA ALA A 64 12.52 6.67 -24.82
C ALA A 64 11.20 6.68 -24.02
N THR A 65 10.07 6.37 -24.66
CA THR A 65 8.76 6.27 -24.01
C THR A 65 8.77 5.27 -22.86
N ARG A 66 9.31 4.06 -23.06
CA ARG A 66 9.41 3.04 -22.00
C ARG A 66 10.30 3.47 -20.84
N ARG A 67 11.39 4.20 -21.09
CA ARG A 67 12.24 4.76 -20.01
C ARG A 67 11.48 5.82 -19.21
N PHE A 68 10.71 6.69 -19.86
CA PHE A 68 9.85 7.65 -19.16
C PHE A 68 8.80 6.94 -18.30
N GLU A 69 8.19 5.87 -18.82
CA GLU A 69 7.24 5.05 -18.06
C GLU A 69 7.87 4.41 -16.84
N ILE A 70 9.07 3.82 -16.96
CA ILE A 70 9.81 3.27 -15.82
C ILE A 70 10.07 4.35 -14.77
N ILE A 71 10.58 5.52 -15.17
CA ILE A 71 10.85 6.63 -14.24
C ILE A 71 9.56 7.08 -13.53
N ARG A 72 8.44 7.17 -14.26
CA ARG A 72 7.13 7.53 -13.70
C ARG A 72 6.69 6.48 -12.67
N LEU A 73 6.71 5.20 -13.05
CA LEU A 73 6.30 4.09 -12.17
C LEU A 73 7.19 3.99 -10.93
N THR A 74 8.51 4.20 -11.04
CA THR A 74 9.41 4.22 -9.88
C THR A 74 9.08 5.34 -8.90
N ARG A 75 8.72 6.53 -9.40
CA ARG A 75 8.28 7.65 -8.54
C ARG A 75 6.95 7.35 -7.85
N GLU A 76 6.03 6.71 -8.57
CA GLU A 76 4.75 6.27 -8.01
C GLU A 76 4.92 5.17 -6.95
N LEU A 77 5.84 4.24 -7.19
CA LEU A 77 6.19 3.18 -6.24
C LEU A 77 6.76 3.77 -4.94
N ALA A 78 7.71 4.72 -5.03
CA ALA A 78 8.26 5.39 -3.85
C ALA A 78 7.18 6.14 -3.03
N ARG A 79 6.22 6.78 -3.72
CA ARG A 79 5.08 7.43 -3.05
C ARG A 79 4.17 6.44 -2.33
N LEU A 80 3.93 5.27 -2.94
CA LEU A 80 3.15 4.18 -2.35
C LEU A 80 3.85 3.58 -1.14
N GLU A 81 5.17 3.41 -1.19
CA GLU A 81 5.96 2.96 -0.04
C GLU A 81 5.84 3.95 1.13
N ASP A 82 5.98 5.25 0.88
CA ASP A 82 5.78 6.31 1.88
C ASP A 82 4.35 6.34 2.44
N GLU A 83 3.34 6.00 1.62
CA GLU A 83 1.94 5.93 2.04
C GLU A 83 1.69 4.70 2.92
N ILE A 84 2.22 3.54 2.53
CA ILE A 84 2.16 2.30 3.31
C ILE A 84 2.80 2.51 4.69
N GLU A 85 3.95 3.16 4.76
CA GLU A 85 4.61 3.42 6.05
C GLU A 85 3.78 4.35 6.93
N ARG A 86 3.16 5.39 6.34
CA ARG A 86 2.23 6.27 7.05
C ARG A 86 0.99 5.53 7.56
N LEU A 87 0.42 4.63 6.76
CA LEU A 87 -0.74 3.82 7.15
C LEU A 87 -0.37 2.83 8.28
N ARG A 88 0.81 2.22 8.23
CA ARG A 88 1.32 1.34 9.31
C ARG A 88 1.51 2.11 10.61
N ALA A 89 2.10 3.30 10.55
CA ALA A 89 2.24 4.16 11.72
C ALA A 89 0.86 4.58 12.30
N ALA A 90 -0.08 4.96 11.44
CA ALA A 90 -1.44 5.30 11.85
C ALA A 90 -2.17 4.12 12.50
N LEU A 91 -2.01 2.91 11.94
CA LEU A 91 -2.59 1.68 12.49
C LEU A 91 -2.08 1.42 13.92
N LEU A 92 -0.77 1.55 14.14
CA LEU A 92 -0.16 1.36 15.45
C LEU A 92 -0.73 2.35 16.48
N VAL A 93 -0.76 3.64 16.14
CA VAL A 93 -1.29 4.69 17.03
C VAL A 93 -2.75 4.43 17.40
N LYS A 94 -3.59 4.03 16.42
CA LYS A 94 -5.00 3.72 16.66
C LYS A 94 -5.20 2.47 17.50
N PHE A 95 -4.34 1.46 17.31
CA PHE A 95 -4.37 0.24 18.10
C PHE A 95 -4.00 0.50 19.56
N GLU A 96 -2.94 1.29 19.80
CA GLU A 96 -2.55 1.72 21.14
C GLU A 96 -3.64 2.55 21.83
N ALA A 97 -4.39 3.36 21.09
CA ALA A 97 -5.52 4.12 21.61
C ALA A 97 -6.75 3.24 21.94
N LEU A 98 -6.96 2.13 21.24
CA LEU A 98 -8.08 1.21 21.48
C LEU A 98 -7.85 0.33 22.72
N ARG A 99 -6.62 -0.13 22.95
CA ARG A 99 -6.26 -1.03 24.06
C ARG A 99 -6.79 -0.59 25.43
N PRO A 100 -6.61 0.66 25.91
CA PRO A 100 -7.10 1.06 27.22
C PRO A 100 -8.64 1.09 27.31
N ILE A 101 -9.34 1.36 26.20
CA ILE A 101 -10.81 1.37 26.15
C ILE A 101 -11.36 -0.05 26.28
N GLU A 102 -10.70 -1.02 25.63
CA GLU A 102 -11.07 -2.43 25.73
C GLU A 102 -10.82 -2.98 27.14
N LEU A 103 -9.69 -2.64 27.75
CA LEU A 103 -9.39 -2.98 29.15
C LEU A 103 -10.43 -2.38 30.11
N ALA A 104 -10.74 -1.08 29.99
CA ALA A 104 -11.78 -0.45 30.82
C ALA A 104 -13.17 -1.06 30.62
N SER A 105 -13.46 -1.55 29.41
CA SER A 105 -14.71 -2.27 29.12
C SER A 105 -14.75 -3.64 29.77
N GLU A 106 -13.63 -4.35 29.79
CA GLU A 106 -13.48 -5.65 30.45
C GLU A 106 -13.60 -5.51 31.98
N ASP A 107 -12.86 -4.59 32.58
CA ASP A 107 -12.93 -4.26 34.01
C ASP A 107 -14.35 -3.87 34.44
N TYR A 108 -15.06 -3.09 33.62
CA TYR A 108 -16.44 -2.72 33.92
C TYR A 108 -17.38 -3.94 33.93
N ARG A 109 -17.15 -4.93 33.05
CA ARG A 109 -17.97 -6.14 32.99
C ARG A 109 -17.67 -7.08 34.17
N THR A 110 -16.41 -7.20 34.59
CA THR A 110 -16.01 -8.06 35.71
C THR A 110 -16.42 -7.50 37.08
N HIS A 111 -16.45 -6.17 37.24
CA HIS A 111 -16.85 -5.53 38.51
C HIS A 111 -18.36 -5.26 38.63
N ARG A 112 -19.15 -5.48 37.58
CA ARG A 112 -20.63 -5.37 37.60
C ARG A 112 -21.37 -6.67 37.32
N SER A 113 -20.67 -7.81 37.16
CA SER A 113 -21.26 -9.16 37.13
C SER A 113 -21.40 -9.71 38.55
#